data_AF-A0A847AN82-F1
#
_entry.id   AF-A0A847AN82-F1
#
_cell.length_a   1.000
_cell.length_b   1.000
_cell.length_c   1.000
_cell.angle_alpha   90.00
_cell.angle_beta   90.00
_cell.angle_gamma   90.00
#
_symmetry.space_group_name_H-M   'P 1'
#
loop_
_entity.id
_entity.type
_entity.pdbx_description
1 polymer ?
#
loop_
_entity_poly.entity_id
_entity_poly.type
_entity_poly.pdbx_seq_one_letter_code
_entity_poly.pdbx_strand_id
1 'polypeptide(L)' 'MRILIHENYQQLSKWTAYYIANKIKKFNPTNETPFVLGLPTGSSPIGTYTGLIELVKQG' A
#
# COMPACT_ATOMS: atom_id res chain seq x y z
N MET A 1 8.55 -16.55 3.04
CA MET A 1 8.05 -15.58 4.05
C MET A 1 9.14 -14.53 4.27
N ARG A 2 8.80 -13.23 4.29
CA ARG A 2 9.77 -12.13 4.50
C ARG A 2 9.30 -11.29 5.68
N ILE A 3 10.20 -10.99 6.62
CA ILE A 3 9.93 -10.12 7.78
C ILE A 3 10.68 -8.81 7.58
N LEU A 4 9.99 -7.70 7.85
CA LEU A 4 10.55 -6.36 7.78
C LEU A 4 10.16 -5.64 9.08
N ILE A 5 11.17 -5.12 9.77
CA ILE A 5 10.99 -4.41 11.04
C ILE A 5 11.25 -2.93 10.78
N HIS A 6 10.32 -2.10 11.21
CA HIS A 6 10.42 -0.65 11.16
C HIS A 6 10.34 -0.09 12.58
N GLU A 7 11.00 1.04 12.79
CA GLU A 7 11.14 1.64 14.13
C GLU A 7 9.82 2.16 14.69
N ASN A 8 8.89 2.56 13.82
CA ASN A 8 7.61 3.11 14.22
C ASN A 8 6.50 2.85 13.18
N TYR A 9 5.28 3.11 13.62
CA TYR A 9 4.05 2.93 12.87
C TYR A 9 4.03 3.72 11.56
N GLN A 10 4.53 4.95 11.56
CA GLN A 10 4.52 5.84 10.40
C GLN A 10 5.45 5.32 9.31
N GLN A 11 6.68 4.91 9.68
CA GLN A 11 7.64 4.31 8.74
C GLN A 11 7.09 3.00 8.15
N LEU A 12 6.52 2.12 8.99
CA LEU A 12 5.90 0.87 8.53
C LEU A 12 4.75 1.12 7.54
N SER A 13 3.85 2.04 7.90
CA SER A 13 2.69 2.41 7.10
C SER A 13 3.10 2.98 5.74
N LYS A 14 4.08 3.91 5.74
CA LYS A 14 4.63 4.50 4.53
C LYS A 14 5.28 3.43 3.66
N TRP A 15 6.14 2.59 4.24
CA TRP A 15 6.80 1.53 3.49
C TRP A 15 5.79 0.60 2.82
N THR A 16 4.75 0.20 3.56
CA THR A 16 3.69 -0.69 3.05
C THR A 16 2.90 -0.03 1.91
N ALA A 17 2.54 1.26 2.04
CA ALA A 17 1.85 2.00 0.99
C ALA A 17 2.68 2.07 -0.30
N TYR A 18 3.96 2.43 -0.21
CA TYR A 18 4.87 2.45 -1.38
C TYR A 18 5.06 1.05 -1.99
N TYR A 19 5.14 0.01 -1.15
CA TYR A 19 5.26 -1.36 -1.63
C TYR A 19 4.03 -1.80 -2.43
N ILE A 20 2.83 -1.54 -1.91
CA ILE A 20 1.56 -1.84 -2.60
C ILE A 20 1.45 -1.03 -3.90
N ALA A 21 1.69 0.29 -3.85
CA ALA A 21 1.63 1.15 -5.04
C ALA A 21 2.60 0.67 -6.14
N ASN A 22 3.82 0.27 -5.76
CA ASN A 22 4.80 -0.28 -6.71
C ASN A 22 4.33 -1.62 -7.29
N LYS A 23 3.69 -2.48 -6.48
CA LYS A 23 3.11 -3.74 -6.95
C LYS A 23 1.98 -3.51 -7.96
N ILE A 24 1.09 -2.56 -7.69
CA ILE A 24 0.02 -2.18 -8.61
C ILE A 24 0.61 -1.64 -9.92
N LYS A 25 1.54 -0.69 -9.85
CA LYS A 25 2.20 -0.12 -11.05
C LYS A 25 2.92 -1.19 -11.88
N LYS A 26 3.64 -2.12 -11.23
CA LYS A 26 4.33 -3.23 -11.90
C LYS A 26 3.38 -4.25 -12.52
N PHE A 27 2.21 -4.46 -11.93
CA PHE A 27 1.19 -5.34 -12.48
C PHE A 27 0.53 -4.73 -13.72
N ASN A 28 0.49 -3.40 -13.83
CA ASN A 28 -0.12 -2.65 -14.93
C ASN A 28 -1.58 -3.07 -15.19
N PRO A 29 -2.47 -2.89 -14.20
CA PRO A 29 -3.85 -3.35 -14.30
C PRO A 29 -4.60 -2.65 -15.44
N THR A 30 -5.51 -3.40 -16.04
CA THR A 30 -6.44 -2.91 -17.06
C THR A 30 -7.88 -3.18 -16.59
N ASN A 31 -8.86 -2.70 -17.35
CA ASN A 31 -10.27 -2.99 -17.03
C ASN A 31 -10.62 -4.48 -17.16
N GLU A 32 -9.93 -5.20 -18.05
CA GLU A 32 -10.11 -6.65 -18.25
C GLU A 32 -9.36 -7.47 -17.19
N THR A 33 -8.20 -6.98 -16.74
CA THR A 33 -7.38 -7.61 -15.70
C THR A 33 -7.09 -6.61 -14.57
N PRO A 34 -8.05 -6.38 -13.66
CA PRO A 34 -7.87 -5.44 -12.57
C PRO A 34 -6.94 -5.99 -11.49
N PHE A 35 -6.27 -5.09 -10.76
CA PHE A 35 -5.53 -5.46 -9.57
C PHE A 35 -6.50 -5.60 -8.39
N VAL A 36 -6.72 -6.83 -7.93
CA VAL A 36 -7.60 -7.10 -6.78
C VAL A 36 -6.80 -6.99 -5.48
N LEU A 37 -7.18 -6.05 -4.62
CA LEU A 37 -6.57 -5.82 -3.32
C LEU A 37 -7.60 -6.03 -2.20
N GLY A 38 -7.37 -7.02 -1.35
CA GLY A 38 -8.17 -7.21 -0.13
C GLY A 38 -7.79 -6.17 0.92
N LEU A 39 -8.78 -5.43 1.42
CA LEU A 39 -8.57 -4.38 2.42
C LEU A 39 -8.95 -4.90 3.82
N PRO A 40 -7.98 -5.17 4.71
CA PRO A 40 -8.27 -5.51 6.09
C PRO A 40 -8.81 -4.31 6.88
N THR A 41 -9.50 -4.59 7.98
CA THR A 41 -10.00 -3.59 8.93
C THR A 41 -9.12 -3.51 10.18
N GLY A 42 -9.35 -2.49 11.00
CA GLY A 42 -8.58 -2.23 12.22
C GLY A 42 -7.71 -0.98 12.12
N SER A 43 -7.04 -0.62 13.22
CA SER A 43 -6.21 0.59 13.29
C SER A 43 -4.90 0.45 12.51
N SER A 44 -4.30 -0.74 12.49
CA SER A 44 -3.00 -1.00 11.85
C SER A 44 -2.94 -0.63 10.36
N PRO A 45 -3.92 -0.96 9.50
CA PRO A 45 -3.85 -0.61 8.08
C PRO A 45 -4.20 0.86 7.76
N ILE A 46 -4.73 1.65 8.70
CA ILE A 46 -5.19 3.03 8.44
C ILE A 46 -4.07 3.89 7.85
N GLY A 47 -2.86 3.84 8.43
CA GLY A 47 -1.74 4.64 7.97
C GLY A 47 -1.27 4.24 6.56
N THR A 48 -1.43 2.97 6.20
CA THR A 48 -1.15 2.49 4.84
C THR A 48 -2.14 3.11 3.86
N TYR A 49 -3.43 3.15 4.21
CA TYR A 49 -4.46 3.75 3.37
C TYR A 49 -4.26 5.26 3.20
N THR A 50 -3.95 5.98 4.29
CA THR A 50 -3.58 7.39 4.20
C THR A 50 -2.40 7.61 3.26
N GLY A 51 -1.34 6.80 3.38
CA GLY A 51 -0.18 6.87 2.48
C GLY A 51 -0.52 6.58 1.01
N LEU A 52 -1.40 5.61 0.73
CA LEU A 52 -1.87 5.34 -0.64
C LEU A 52 -2.65 6.53 -1.21
N ILE A 53 -3.52 7.15 -0.42
CA ILE A 53 -4.29 8.35 -0.83
C ILE A 53 -3.33 9.50 -1.15
N GLU A 54 -2.32 9.74 -0.31
CA GLU A 54 -1.30 10.77 -0.55
C GLU A 54 -0.52 10.53 -1.84
N LEU A 55 -0.11 9.27 -2.09
CA LEU A 55 0.60 8.89 -3.31
C LEU A 55 -0.23 9.12 -4.57
N VAL A 56 -1.55 8.89 -4.51
CA VAL A 56 -2.45 9.20 -5.62
C VAL A 56 -2.59 10.72 -5.81
N LYS A 57 -2.66 11.50 -4.74
CA LYS A 57 -2.74 12.98 -4.82
C LYS A 57 -1.46 13.64 -5.33
N GLN A 58 -0.32 13.00 -5.17
CA GLN A 58 0.99 13.50 -5.62
C GLN A 58 1.28 13.19 -7.09
N GLY A 59 0.46 12.35 -7.75
CA GLY A 59 0.55 12.00 -9.17
C GLY A 59 -0.70 12.35 -9.94
#